data_AF-A0A6P2BQ21-F1
#
_entry.id   AF-A0A6P2BQ21-F1
#
_cell.length_a   1.000
_cell.length_b   1.000
_cell.length_c   1.000
_cell.angle_alpha   90.00
_cell.angle_beta   90.00
_cell.angle_gamma   90.00
#
_symmetry.space_group_name_H-M   'P 1'
#
loop_
_entity.id
_entity.type
_entity.pdbx_description
1 polymer ?
#
loop_
_entity_poly.entity_id
_entity_poly.type
_entity_poly.pdbx_seq_one_letter_code
_entity_poly.pdbx_strand_id
1 'polypeptide(L)'
;MSAQPSEHDGHDVIHLGGEAAVVVPVHEYRTLKALKDRAAPGELDEAETDAAIAEYEEWVAAGRPGEMTHEEAMARLLADQ
;
A
#
# COMPACT_ATOMS: atom_id res chain seq x y z
N MET A 1 32.81 -15.74 5.47
CA MET A 1 32.24 -14.73 4.55
C MET A 1 30.75 -14.70 4.81
N SER A 2 30.27 -13.69 5.53
CA SER A 2 28.83 -13.53 5.78
C SER A 2 28.19 -13.04 4.49
N ALA A 3 27.16 -13.74 4.02
CA ALA A 3 26.37 -13.35 2.87
C ALA A 3 25.86 -11.92 3.11
N GLN A 4 26.27 -10.98 2.27
CA GLN A 4 25.62 -9.67 2.25
C GLN A 4 24.21 -9.91 1.72
N PRO A 5 23.16 -9.41 2.39
CA PRO A 5 21.84 -9.40 1.81
C PRO A 5 21.96 -8.60 0.51
N SER A 6 21.70 -9.27 -0.60
CA SER A 6 21.48 -8.65 -1.90
C SER A 6 20.50 -7.50 -1.73
N GLU A 7 20.81 -6.37 -2.36
CA GLU A 7 19.94 -5.20 -2.51
C GLU A 7 18.48 -5.67 -2.63
N HIS A 8 17.73 -5.57 -1.54
CA HIS A 8 16.29 -5.70 -1.59
C HIS A 8 15.85 -4.39 -2.22
N ASP A 9 15.31 -4.47 -3.44
CA ASP A 9 14.81 -3.32 -4.22
C ASP A 9 13.51 -2.73 -3.61
N GLY A 10 13.35 -2.87 -2.29
CA GLY A 10 12.16 -2.54 -1.54
C GLY A 10 12.49 -2.26 -0.08
N HIS A 11 11.68 -1.41 0.54
CA HIS A 11 11.81 -1.04 1.93
C HIS A 11 11.12 -2.06 2.86
N ASP A 12 11.58 -2.15 4.11
CA ASP A 12 10.90 -2.94 5.13
C ASP A 12 9.57 -2.28 5.51
N VAL A 13 8.48 -3.05 5.46
CA VAL A 13 7.14 -2.59 5.84
C VAL A 13 6.75 -3.16 7.21
N ILE A 14 6.35 -2.29 8.13
CA ILE A 14 5.82 -2.63 9.45
C ILE A 14 4.32 -2.31 9.50
N HIS A 15 3.53 -3.19 10.11
CA HIS A 15 2.09 -3.00 10.25
C HIS A 15 1.77 -2.51 11.68
N LEU A 16 1.17 -1.33 11.78
CA LEU A 16 0.85 -0.62 13.01
C LEU A 16 -0.67 -0.56 13.19
N GLY A 17 -1.26 -1.62 13.73
CA GLY A 17 -2.72 -1.70 13.90
C GLY A 17 -3.43 -1.70 12.55
N GLY A 18 -4.07 -0.57 12.19
CA GLY A 18 -4.79 -0.38 10.92
C GLY A 18 -4.00 0.35 9.83
N GLU A 19 -2.71 0.61 10.05
CA GLU A 19 -1.84 1.35 9.13
C GLU A 19 -0.58 0.54 8.78
N ALA A 20 -0.05 0.70 7.58
CA ALA A 20 1.25 0.18 7.18
C ALA A 20 2.27 1.33 7.10
N ALA A 21 3.46 1.13 7.65
CA ALA A 21 4.54 2.10 7.65
C ALA A 21 5.81 1.52 7.03
N VAL A 22 6.54 2.36 6.31
CA VAL A 22 7.77 1.97 5.60
C VAL A 22 8.99 2.47 6.36
N VAL A 23 9.96 1.59 6.61
CA VAL A 23 11.26 1.95 7.19
C VAL A 23 12.18 2.44 6.09
N VAL A 24 12.38 3.77 6.05
CA VAL A 24 13.31 4.42 5.12
C VAL A 24 14.52 5.01 5.85
N PRO A 25 15.71 5.02 5.25
CA PRO A 25 16.85 5.79 5.74
C PRO A 25 16.49 7.28 5.95
N VAL A 26 17.03 7.89 7.01
CA VAL A 26 16.71 9.29 7.36
C VAL A 26 17.01 10.28 6.23
N HIS A 27 18.06 10.03 5.44
CA HIS A 27 18.41 10.91 4.31
C HIS A 27 17.35 10.86 3.20
N GLU A 28 16.79 9.68 2.95
CA GLU A 28 15.75 9.46 1.95
C GLU A 28 14.43 10.10 2.39
N TYR A 29 14.03 9.91 3.66
CA TYR A 29 12.87 10.61 4.24
C TYR A 29 12.97 12.13 4.09
N ARG A 30 14.16 12.70 4.35
CA ARG A 30 14.39 14.15 4.19
C ARG A 30 14.24 14.59 2.74
N THR A 31 14.69 13.78 1.78
CA THR A 31 14.53 14.05 0.35
C THR A 31 13.05 14.03 -0.04
N LEU A 32 12.31 12.97 0.32
CA LEU A 32 10.87 12.86 0.05
C LEU A 32 10.09 14.02 0.67
N LYS A 33 10.40 14.41 1.91
CA LYS A 33 9.81 15.58 2.56
C LYS A 33 10.08 16.86 1.79
N ALA A 34 11.33 17.08 1.36
CA ALA A 34 11.69 18.28 0.63
C ALA A 34 11.07 18.33 -0.78
N LEU A 35 10.81 17.19 -1.42
CA LEU A 35 10.05 17.10 -2.66
C LEU A 35 8.59 17.47 -2.42
N LYS A 36 7.97 16.90 -1.38
CA LYS A 36 6.59 17.23 -0.99
C LYS A 36 6.40 18.72 -0.74
N ASP A 37 7.34 19.35 -0.04
CA ASP A 37 7.28 20.78 0.28
C ASP A 37 7.47 21.69 -0.96
N ARG A 38 8.01 21.16 -2.06
CA ARG A 38 8.24 21.90 -3.32
C ARG A 38 7.22 21.57 -4.42
N ALA A 39 6.38 20.56 -4.22
CA ALA A 39 5.41 20.11 -5.19
C ALA A 39 4.51 21.28 -5.63
N ALA A 40 4.27 21.37 -6.92
CA ALA A 40 3.32 22.33 -7.47
C ALA A 40 1.89 21.98 -6.99
N PRO A 41 0.97 22.96 -6.99
CA PRO A 41 -0.42 22.68 -6.67
C PRO A 41 -0.96 21.56 -7.57
N GLY A 42 -1.55 20.52 -6.97
CA GLY A 42 -2.10 19.37 -7.68
C GLY A 42 -1.15 18.17 -7.80
N GLU A 43 0.18 18.35 -7.81
CA GLU A 43 1.11 17.22 -7.95
C GLU A 43 1.03 16.22 -6.79
N LEU A 44 0.71 16.68 -5.58
CA LEU A 44 0.50 15.79 -4.44
C LEU A 44 -0.79 14.98 -4.55
N ASP A 45 -1.87 15.59 -5.07
CA ASP A 45 -3.16 14.94 -5.26
C ASP A 45 -3.10 13.89 -6.38
N GLU A 46 -2.39 14.21 -7.46
CA GLU A 46 -2.09 13.26 -8.54
C GLU A 46 -1.25 12.09 -8.02
N ALA A 47 -0.20 12.35 -7.23
CA ALA A 47 0.63 11.29 -6.65
C ALA A 47 -0.15 10.40 -5.65
N GLU A 48 -1.05 10.98 -4.86
CA GLU A 48 -1.95 10.23 -3.98
C GLU A 48 -2.94 9.37 -4.79
N THR A 49 -3.44 9.88 -5.91
CA THR A 49 -4.31 9.13 -6.83
C THR A 49 -3.58 7.96 -7.46
N ASP A 50 -2.36 8.17 -7.96
CA ASP A 50 -1.55 7.10 -8.56
C ASP A 50 -1.21 6.01 -7.53
N ALA A 51 -0.90 6.39 -6.29
CA ALA A 51 -0.66 5.45 -5.21
C ALA A 51 -1.92 4.61 -4.88
N ALA A 52 -3.09 5.23 -4.83
CA ALA A 52 -4.36 4.53 -4.61
C ALA A 52 -4.70 3.56 -5.77
N ILE A 53 -4.38 3.93 -7.01
CA ILE A 53 -4.52 3.04 -8.18
C ILE A 53 -3.58 1.85 -8.04
N ALA A 54 -2.31 2.06 -7.68
CA ALA A 54 -1.35 0.98 -7.49
C ALA A 54 -1.77 0.01 -6.37
N GLU A 55 -2.26 0.54 -5.23
CA GLU A 55 -2.81 -0.28 -4.15
C GLU A 55 -4.01 -1.11 -4.62
N TYR A 56 -4.93 -0.49 -5.38
CA TYR A 56 -6.05 -1.21 -5.96
C TYR A 56 -5.60 -2.29 -6.94
N GLU A 57 -4.62 -2.03 -7.80
CA GLU A 57 -4.08 -3.01 -8.74
C GLU A 57 -3.40 -4.18 -8.01
N GLU A 58 -2.64 -3.92 -6.94
CA GLU A 58 -2.07 -4.95 -6.07
C GLU A 58 -3.18 -5.80 -5.44
N TRP A 59 -4.23 -5.15 -4.93
CA TRP A 59 -5.41 -5.82 -4.38
C TRP A 59 -6.13 -6.69 -5.42
N VAL A 60 -6.27 -6.22 -6.66
CA VAL A 60 -6.81 -7.00 -7.77
C VAL A 60 -5.90 -8.19 -8.12
N ALA A 61 -4.59 -7.99 -8.17
CA ALA A 61 -3.61 -9.03 -8.46
C ALA A 61 -3.55 -10.10 -7.36
N ALA A 62 -3.79 -9.70 -6.10
CA ALA A 62 -4.01 -10.59 -4.97
C ALA A 62 -5.39 -11.28 -4.99
N GLY A 63 -6.21 -11.00 -6.02
CA GLY A 63 -7.47 -11.68 -6.31
C GLY A 63 -8.69 -11.12 -5.61
N ARG A 64 -8.79 -9.81 -5.31
CA ARG A 64 -9.76 -9.34 -4.32
C ARG A 64 -11.03 -8.55 -4.70
N PRO A 65 -11.43 -8.31 -5.97
CA PRO A 65 -12.83 -7.98 -6.26
C PRO A 65 -13.74 -9.21 -6.07
N GLY A 66 -14.72 -9.14 -5.15
CA GLY A 66 -15.61 -10.27 -4.83
C GLY A 66 -15.05 -11.20 -3.75
N GLU A 67 -14.53 -10.63 -2.65
CA GLU A 67 -14.12 -11.36 -1.44
C GLU A 67 -15.14 -12.40 -0.94
N MET A 68 -16.38 -12.31 -1.42
CA MET A 68 -17.35 -13.38 -1.39
C MET A 68 -18.24 -13.27 -2.65
N THR A 69 -18.58 -14.39 -3.28
CA THR A 69 -19.58 -14.39 -4.36
C THR A 69 -20.93 -13.93 -3.83
N HIS A 70 -21.81 -13.41 -4.71
CA HIS A 70 -23.17 -13.02 -4.30
C HIS A 70 -23.91 -14.18 -3.59
N GLU A 71 -23.72 -15.41 -4.04
CA GLU A 71 -24.35 -16.60 -3.49
C GLU A 71 -23.83 -16.92 -2.08
N GLU A 72 -22.51 -16.89 -1.88
CA GLU A 72 -21.90 -17.05 -0.55
C GLU A 72 -22.30 -15.91 0.40
N ALA A 73 -22.47 -14.69 -0.11
CA ALA A 73 -22.93 -13.54 0.66
C ALA A 73 -24.37 -13.71 1.16
N MET A 74 -25.26 -14.15 0.27
CA MET A 74 -26.66 -14.39 0.61
C MET A 74 -26.81 -15.57 1.56
N ALA A 75 -26.04 -16.65 1.36
CA ALA A 75 -26.06 -17.80 2.25
C ALA A 75 -25.66 -17.43 3.69
N ARG A 76 -24.66 -16.55 3.84
CA ARG A 76 -24.23 -16.06 5.15
C ARG A 76 -25.25 -15.14 5.82
N LEU A 77 -25.85 -14.22 5.07
CA LEU A 77 -26.82 -13.24 5.59
C LEU A 77 -28.15 -13.86 6.01
N LEU A 78 -28.57 -14.95 5.35
CA LEU A 78 -29.82 -15.65 5.64
C LEU A 78 -29.66 -16.74 6.71
N ALA A 79 -28.44 -17.15 7.04
CA ALA A 79 -28.15 -18.14 8.09
C ALA A 79 -28.15 -17.53 9.51
N ASP A 80 -28.00 -16.21 9.63
CA ASP A 80 -28.01 -15.47 10.90
C ASP A 80 -29.42 -14.95 11.32
N GLN A 81 -30.50 -15.47 10.72
CA GLN A 81 -31.89 -15.15 11.07
C GLN A 81 -32.66 -16.32 11.69
#